data_AF-A0A849U0M0-F1
#
_entry.id   AF-A0A849U0M0-F1
#
_cell.length_a   1.000
_cell.length_b   1.000
_cell.length_c   1.000
_cell.angle_alpha   90.00
_cell.angle_beta   90.00
_cell.angle_gamma   90.00
#
_symmetry.space_group_name_H-M   'P 1'
#
loop_
_entity.id
_entity.type
_entity.pdbx_description
1 polymer ?
#
loop_
_entity_poly.entity_id
_entity_poly.type
_entity_poly.pdbx_seq_one_letter_code
_entity_poly.pdbx_strand_id
1 'polypeptide(L)'
;MAEEAIGRESWSSDQWRVWREERLAYVLHRAATQVPYYREQWAARRRSGDSASWEYLENWPILEKDTIRENARAFVADDCDVRKMFHEQTSGSTGKPLSLWGSLQTMRTMAAWSEARIRYWNGVTRHNRWAMIAGQLVTPVSQRQPPFWVWNQGLNQLYMSSYHLAPDLIGSYLDALSRYRVTYLYGYSSSLYALAQTALASR
;
A
#
# COMPACT_ATOMS: atom_id res chain seq x y z
N MET A 1 0.51 -16.37 -7.25
CA MET A 1 0.05 -14.98 -6.96
C MET A 1 0.52 -13.95 -7.98
N ALA A 2 1.83 -13.71 -8.15
CA ALA A 2 2.29 -12.72 -9.14
C ALA A 2 2.03 -13.21 -10.58
N GLU A 3 2.39 -14.46 -10.87
CA GLU A 3 2.09 -15.14 -12.15
C GLU A 3 0.59 -15.17 -12.44
N GLU A 4 -0.24 -15.49 -11.44
CA GLU A 4 -1.70 -15.40 -11.58
C GLU A 4 -2.15 -14.00 -11.97
N ALA A 5 -1.59 -12.95 -11.35
CA ALA A 5 -1.94 -11.57 -11.69
C ALA A 5 -1.49 -11.19 -13.11
N ILE A 6 -0.33 -11.67 -13.56
CA ILE A 6 0.18 -11.49 -14.94
C ILE A 6 -0.70 -12.25 -15.94
N GLY A 7 -1.13 -13.47 -15.59
CA GLY A 7 -2.03 -14.26 -16.44
C GLY A 7 -3.40 -13.62 -16.65
N ARG A 8 -3.80 -12.67 -15.80
CA ARG A 8 -5.03 -11.88 -15.96
C ARG A 8 -4.89 -10.72 -16.93
N GLU A 9 -3.68 -10.37 -17.37
CA GLU A 9 -3.47 -9.26 -18.31
C GLU A 9 -4.08 -9.53 -19.69
N SER A 10 -4.27 -10.80 -20.05
CA SER A 10 -4.86 -11.24 -21.32
C SER A 10 -6.32 -11.69 -21.19
N TRP A 11 -6.96 -11.46 -20.05
CA TRP A 11 -8.35 -11.85 -19.85
C TRP A 11 -9.30 -11.04 -20.73
N SER A 12 -10.31 -11.73 -21.27
CA SER A 12 -11.42 -11.09 -21.95
C SER A 12 -12.31 -10.31 -20.98
N SER A 13 -13.15 -9.42 -21.53
CA SER A 13 -14.16 -8.70 -20.76
C SER A 13 -15.09 -9.66 -19.98
N ASP A 14 -15.45 -10.80 -20.57
CA ASP A 14 -16.30 -11.79 -19.91
C ASP A 14 -15.60 -12.50 -18.76
N GLN A 15 -14.31 -12.85 -18.91
CA GLN A 15 -13.52 -13.42 -17.81
C GLN A 15 -13.42 -12.45 -16.64
N TRP A 16 -13.16 -11.17 -16.93
CA TRP A 16 -13.15 -10.12 -15.92
C TRP A 16 -14.50 -9.91 -15.24
N ARG A 17 -15.59 -9.95 -16.02
CA ARG A 17 -16.95 -9.81 -15.51
C ARG A 17 -17.28 -10.91 -14.51
N VAL A 18 -17.10 -12.18 -14.90
CA VAL A 18 -17.36 -13.34 -14.04
C VAL A 18 -16.53 -13.26 -12.76
N TRP A 19 -15.23 -13.03 -12.89
CA TRP A 19 -14.36 -12.95 -11.71
C TRP A 19 -14.74 -11.81 -10.77
N ARG A 20 -15.09 -10.63 -11.31
CA ARG A 20 -15.50 -9.48 -10.50
C ARG A 20 -16.82 -9.74 -9.78
N GLU A 21 -17.80 -10.35 -10.44
CA GLU A 21 -19.09 -10.74 -9.84
C GLU A 21 -18.88 -11.70 -8.67
N GLU A 22 -18.07 -12.76 -8.86
CA GLU A 22 -17.73 -13.72 -7.81
C GLU A 22 -17.01 -13.06 -6.63
N ARG A 23 -16.01 -12.21 -6.89
CA ARG A 23 -15.26 -11.51 -5.84
C ARG A 23 -16.13 -10.51 -5.09
N LEU A 24 -16.99 -9.79 -5.79
CA LEU A 24 -17.91 -8.83 -5.17
C LEU A 24 -18.88 -9.57 -4.24
N ALA A 25 -19.56 -10.60 -4.73
CA ALA A 25 -20.47 -11.41 -3.91
C ALA A 25 -19.78 -11.96 -2.65
N TYR A 26 -18.56 -12.47 -2.79
CA TYR A 26 -17.74 -12.94 -1.66
C TYR A 26 -17.47 -11.84 -0.63
N VAL A 27 -17.01 -10.66 -1.07
CA VAL A 27 -16.66 -9.55 -0.15
C VAL A 27 -17.90 -9.01 0.56
N LEU A 28 -19.01 -8.80 -0.17
CA LEU A 28 -20.24 -8.28 0.40
C LEU A 28 -20.86 -9.25 1.41
N HIS A 29 -20.94 -10.55 1.06
CA HIS A 29 -21.44 -11.57 1.96
C HIS A 29 -20.59 -11.67 3.22
N ARG A 30 -19.25 -11.73 3.08
CA ARG A 30 -18.34 -11.80 4.22
C ARG A 30 -18.46 -10.57 5.11
N ALA A 31 -18.53 -9.38 4.53
CA ALA A 31 -18.71 -8.14 5.28
C ALA A 31 -20.01 -8.18 6.10
N ALA A 32 -21.15 -8.49 5.48
CA ALA A 32 -22.45 -8.49 6.15
C ALA A 32 -22.58 -9.57 7.25
N THR A 33 -21.86 -10.68 7.14
CA THR A 33 -22.04 -11.85 8.03
C THR A 33 -20.94 -12.01 9.07
N GLN A 34 -19.71 -11.58 8.78
CA GLN A 34 -18.53 -11.86 9.62
C GLN A 34 -17.82 -10.61 10.13
N VAL A 35 -18.10 -9.42 9.60
CA VAL A 35 -17.48 -8.18 10.10
C VAL A 35 -18.44 -7.49 11.08
N PRO A 36 -18.08 -7.36 12.37
CA PRO A 36 -18.97 -6.85 13.42
C PRO A 36 -19.67 -5.54 13.05
N TYR A 37 -18.93 -4.57 12.52
CA TYR A 37 -19.48 -3.26 12.13
C TYR A 37 -20.60 -3.39 11.08
N TYR A 38 -20.33 -4.10 9.99
CA TYR A 38 -21.29 -4.22 8.89
C TYR A 38 -22.48 -5.11 9.27
N ARG A 39 -22.26 -6.17 10.05
CA ARG A 39 -23.34 -7.01 10.57
C ARG A 39 -24.31 -6.20 11.43
N GLU A 40 -23.79 -5.35 12.33
CA GLU A 40 -24.65 -4.47 13.14
C GLU A 40 -25.34 -3.40 12.29
N GLN A 41 -24.64 -2.81 11.32
CA GLN A 41 -25.22 -1.85 10.40
C GLN A 41 -26.43 -2.44 9.63
N TRP A 42 -26.28 -3.65 9.08
CA TRP A 42 -27.36 -4.34 8.39
C TRP A 42 -28.48 -4.78 9.34
N ALA A 43 -28.16 -5.25 10.55
CA ALA A 43 -29.15 -5.58 11.56
C ALA A 43 -29.98 -4.35 11.97
N ALA A 44 -29.35 -3.19 12.16
CA ALA A 44 -30.02 -1.93 12.48
C ALA A 44 -30.96 -1.47 11.36
N ARG A 45 -30.53 -1.60 10.09
CA ARG A 45 -31.39 -1.34 8.92
C ARG A 45 -32.61 -2.25 8.89
N ARG A 46 -32.42 -3.55 9.14
CA ARG A 46 -33.53 -4.54 9.22
C ARG A 46 -34.52 -4.20 10.33
N ARG A 47 -34.04 -3.80 11.51
CA ARG A 47 -34.90 -3.32 12.61
C ARG A 47 -35.71 -2.08 12.24
N SER A 48 -35.22 -1.29 11.29
CA SER A 48 -35.88 -0.08 10.76
C SER A 48 -36.81 -0.37 9.58
N GLY A 49 -37.04 -1.64 9.23
CA GLY A 49 -37.94 -2.05 8.15
C GLY A 49 -37.32 -2.13 6.76
N ASP A 50 -36.00 -1.92 6.63
CA ASP A 50 -35.30 -2.03 5.34
C ASP A 50 -35.19 -3.49 4.89
N SER A 51 -35.67 -3.81 3.68
CA SER A 51 -35.64 -5.14 3.06
C SER A 51 -34.59 -5.32 1.96
N ALA A 52 -33.77 -4.30 1.67
CA ALA A 52 -32.76 -4.33 0.61
C ALA A 52 -31.70 -5.41 0.86
N SER A 53 -31.31 -6.19 -0.15
CA SER A 53 -30.28 -7.23 0.00
C SER A 53 -28.87 -6.64 0.05
N TRP A 54 -28.02 -7.17 0.94
CA TRP A 54 -26.60 -6.79 1.01
C TRP A 54 -25.78 -7.36 -0.15
N GLU A 55 -26.35 -8.21 -0.99
CA GLU A 55 -25.67 -8.79 -2.15
C GLU A 55 -25.47 -7.78 -3.29
N TYR A 56 -26.21 -6.67 -3.25
CA TYR A 56 -26.13 -5.58 -4.21
C TYR A 56 -25.29 -4.43 -3.65
N LEU A 57 -24.24 -4.04 -4.36
CA LEU A 57 -23.28 -3.02 -3.91
C LEU A 57 -23.94 -1.65 -3.74
N GLU A 58 -24.89 -1.30 -4.60
CA GLU A 58 -25.65 -0.05 -4.56
C GLU A 58 -26.46 0.14 -3.28
N ASN A 59 -26.75 -0.95 -2.56
CA ASN A 59 -27.45 -0.88 -1.28
C ASN A 59 -26.51 -0.55 -0.12
N TRP A 60 -25.19 -0.50 -0.32
CA TRP A 60 -24.22 -0.21 0.75
C TRP A 60 -23.98 1.30 0.87
N PRO A 61 -24.00 1.85 2.09
CA PRO A 61 -23.63 3.24 2.29
C PRO A 61 -22.13 3.45 2.08
N ILE A 62 -21.75 4.66 1.68
CA ILE A 62 -20.34 5.07 1.62
C ILE A 62 -19.77 5.06 3.04
N LEU A 63 -18.62 4.42 3.22
CA LEU A 63 -17.92 4.37 4.49
C LEU A 63 -16.98 5.57 4.64
N GLU A 64 -17.26 6.40 5.65
CA GLU A 64 -16.42 7.54 5.99
C GLU A 64 -15.24 7.15 6.89
N LYS A 65 -14.13 7.91 6.78
CA LYS A 65 -12.91 7.64 7.56
C LYS A 65 -13.13 7.74 9.07
N ASP A 66 -13.96 8.68 9.52
CA ASP A 66 -14.20 8.91 10.95
C ASP A 66 -14.89 7.72 11.61
N THR A 67 -15.82 7.06 10.91
CA THR A 67 -16.45 5.82 11.37
C THR A 67 -15.43 4.72 11.66
N ILE A 68 -14.41 4.59 10.80
CA ILE A 68 -13.33 3.62 11.03
C ILE A 68 -12.49 4.02 12.24
N ARG A 69 -12.26 5.32 12.46
CA ARG A 69 -11.46 5.81 13.60
C ARG A 69 -12.11 5.52 14.94
N GLU A 70 -13.43 5.67 15.02
CA GLU A 70 -14.20 5.46 16.25
C GLU A 70 -14.04 4.04 16.79
N ASN A 71 -14.06 3.04 15.92
CA ASN A 71 -13.87 1.64 16.32
C ASN A 71 -13.24 0.80 15.21
N ALA A 72 -11.94 0.99 14.99
CA ALA A 72 -11.23 0.31 13.90
C ALA A 72 -11.24 -1.22 14.02
N ARG A 73 -11.30 -1.77 15.24
CA ARG A 73 -11.37 -3.23 15.47
C ARG A 73 -12.70 -3.84 15.05
N ALA A 74 -13.80 -3.09 15.04
CA ALA A 74 -15.10 -3.59 14.56
C ALA A 74 -15.11 -3.89 13.05
N PHE A 75 -14.09 -3.46 12.31
CA PHE A 75 -13.90 -3.75 10.89
C PHE A 75 -13.06 -5.01 10.62
N VAL A 76 -12.56 -5.67 11.66
CA VAL A 76 -11.86 -6.95 11.54
C VAL A 76 -12.88 -8.08 11.60
N ALA A 77 -12.82 -9.00 10.64
CA ALA A 77 -13.74 -10.15 10.60
C ALA A 77 -13.53 -11.10 11.81
N ASP A 78 -14.60 -11.72 12.27
CA ASP A 78 -14.63 -12.58 13.46
C ASP A 78 -13.64 -13.76 13.40
N ASP A 79 -13.32 -14.24 12.20
CA ASP A 79 -12.40 -15.35 11.96
C ASP A 79 -10.92 -14.94 11.91
N CYS A 80 -10.61 -13.65 12.11
CA CYS A 80 -9.27 -13.11 12.07
C CYS A 80 -8.69 -12.90 13.48
N ASP A 81 -7.47 -13.39 13.71
CA ASP A 81 -6.72 -13.11 14.95
C ASP A 81 -5.82 -11.88 14.77
N VAL A 82 -6.26 -10.73 15.30
CA VAL A 82 -5.52 -9.45 15.24
C VAL A 82 -4.09 -9.54 15.76
N ARG A 83 -3.77 -10.47 16.67
CA ARG A 83 -2.42 -10.65 17.23
C ARG A 83 -1.45 -11.26 16.21
N LYS A 84 -1.97 -11.88 15.15
CA LYS A 84 -1.20 -12.47 14.04
C LYS A 84 -1.22 -11.60 12.79
N MET A 85 -1.81 -10.40 12.86
CA MET A 85 -1.95 -9.47 11.75
C MET A 85 -0.95 -8.32 11.86
N PHE A 86 -0.62 -7.72 10.72
CA PHE A 86 0.18 -6.51 10.64
C PHE A 86 -0.72 -5.32 10.96
N HIS A 87 -0.40 -4.60 12.03
CA HIS A 87 -1.07 -3.35 12.38
C HIS A 87 -0.35 -2.21 11.70
N GLU A 88 -1.07 -1.51 10.82
CA GLU A 88 -0.56 -0.34 10.10
C GLU A 88 -1.33 0.92 10.48
N GLN A 89 -0.63 2.04 10.46
CA GLN A 89 -1.21 3.36 10.68
C GLN A 89 -1.01 4.24 9.46
N THR A 90 -2.06 4.92 9.03
CA THR A 90 -1.93 5.89 7.93
C THR A 90 -1.29 7.18 8.42
N SER A 91 -0.37 7.76 7.64
CA SER A 91 0.15 9.11 7.83
C SER A 91 -0.93 10.13 7.41
N GLY A 92 -1.96 10.31 8.24
CA GLY A 92 -3.06 11.21 7.92
C GLY A 92 -2.57 12.65 7.74
N SER A 93 -2.86 13.27 6.58
CA SER A 93 -2.62 14.70 6.33
C SER A 93 -3.35 15.63 7.32
N THR A 94 -4.41 15.11 7.96
CA THR A 94 -5.20 15.80 8.99
C THR A 94 -4.75 15.48 10.42
N GLY A 95 -3.62 14.78 10.61
CA GLY A 95 -3.08 14.40 11.93
C GLY A 95 -3.83 13.28 12.65
N LYS A 96 -4.88 12.71 12.04
CA LYS A 96 -5.69 11.61 12.62
C LYS A 96 -5.44 10.28 11.86
N PRO A 97 -4.47 9.45 12.30
CA PRO A 97 -4.16 8.19 11.63
C PRO A 97 -5.33 7.21 11.67
N LEU A 98 -5.46 6.38 10.64
CA LEU A 98 -6.34 5.20 10.66
C LEU A 98 -5.53 4.00 11.11
N SER A 99 -6.10 3.18 11.99
CA SER A 99 -5.55 1.86 12.32
C SER A 99 -6.13 0.81 11.40
N LEU A 100 -5.27 0.06 10.71
CA LEU A 100 -5.65 -1.00 9.77
C LEU A 100 -4.95 -2.30 10.15
N TRP A 101 -5.61 -3.44 9.91
CA TRP A 101 -5.02 -4.77 10.10
C TRP A 101 -4.95 -5.51 8.78
N GLY A 102 -3.73 -5.85 8.36
CA GLY A 102 -3.45 -6.68 7.20
C GLY A 102 -3.08 -8.11 7.61
N SER A 103 -3.71 -9.11 7.02
CA SER A 103 -3.25 -10.50 7.18
C SER A 103 -1.91 -10.71 6.45
N LEU A 104 -1.15 -11.74 6.82
CA LEU A 104 0.03 -12.14 6.04
C LEU A 104 -0.29 -12.41 4.56
N GLN A 105 -1.48 -12.98 4.30
CA GLN A 105 -1.94 -13.22 2.94
C GLN A 105 -2.20 -11.91 2.18
N THR A 106 -2.74 -10.89 2.85
CA THR A 106 -2.92 -9.55 2.29
C THR A 106 -1.57 -8.95 1.90
N MET A 107 -0.57 -9.01 2.78
CA MET A 107 0.78 -8.49 2.51
C MET A 107 1.44 -9.19 1.31
N ARG A 108 1.32 -10.53 1.24
CA ARG A 108 1.80 -11.32 0.09
C ARG A 108 1.10 -10.95 -1.20
N THR A 109 -0.22 -10.71 -1.15
CA THR A 109 -1.01 -10.29 -2.31
C THR A 109 -0.55 -8.94 -2.83
N MET A 110 -0.37 -7.95 -1.95
CA MET A 110 0.10 -6.61 -2.32
C MET A 110 1.50 -6.64 -2.91
N ALA A 111 2.41 -7.44 -2.35
CA ALA A 111 3.75 -7.64 -2.90
C ALA A 111 3.69 -8.28 -4.30
N ALA A 112 2.84 -9.29 -4.48
CA ALA A 112 2.63 -9.95 -5.77
C ALA A 112 2.05 -9.00 -6.84
N TRP A 113 1.11 -8.13 -6.46
CA TRP A 113 0.58 -7.11 -7.36
C TRP A 113 1.61 -6.06 -7.70
N SER A 114 2.46 -5.68 -6.75
CA SER A 114 3.58 -4.76 -7.02
C SER A 114 4.59 -5.37 -8.02
N GLU A 115 4.87 -6.67 -7.91
CA GLU A 115 5.69 -7.38 -8.91
C GLU A 115 5.01 -7.38 -10.28
N ALA A 116 3.74 -7.79 -10.35
CA ALA A 116 3.04 -7.99 -11.62
C ALA A 116 2.61 -6.69 -12.33
N ARG A 117 2.21 -5.67 -11.57
CA ARG A 117 1.53 -4.45 -12.08
C ARG A 117 2.30 -3.17 -11.84
N ILE A 118 3.51 -3.24 -11.30
CA ILE A 118 4.41 -2.09 -11.23
C ILE A 118 5.73 -2.49 -11.88
N ARG A 119 6.37 -3.55 -11.39
CA ARG A 119 7.70 -3.93 -11.87
C ARG A 119 7.65 -4.52 -13.28
N TYR A 120 6.84 -5.57 -13.48
CA TYR A 120 6.74 -6.26 -14.76
C TYR A 120 6.30 -5.34 -15.91
N TRP A 121 5.28 -4.50 -15.69
CA TRP A 121 4.85 -3.49 -16.67
C TRP A 121 5.96 -2.49 -17.07
N ASN A 122 6.94 -2.25 -16.20
CA ASN A 122 8.06 -1.34 -16.44
C ASN A 122 9.37 -2.09 -16.78
N GLY A 123 9.31 -3.38 -17.11
CA GLY A 123 10.49 -4.16 -17.51
C GLY A 123 11.52 -4.39 -16.39
N VAL A 124 11.11 -4.25 -15.12
CA VAL A 124 11.96 -4.52 -13.95
C VAL A 124 11.37 -5.68 -13.12
N THR A 125 12.15 -6.20 -12.19
CA THR A 125 11.81 -7.37 -11.35
C THR A 125 12.25 -7.14 -9.90
N ARG A 126 11.84 -8.02 -8.99
CA ARG A 126 12.38 -8.08 -7.60
C ARG A 126 13.89 -8.30 -7.50
N HIS A 127 14.52 -8.79 -8.57
CA HIS A 127 15.97 -9.04 -8.59
C HIS A 127 16.78 -7.79 -8.93
N ASN A 128 16.14 -6.76 -9.49
CA ASN A 128 16.80 -5.48 -9.72
C ASN A 128 17.03 -4.75 -8.41
N ARG A 129 18.20 -4.10 -8.30
CA ARG A 129 18.49 -3.19 -7.19
C ARG A 129 17.71 -1.91 -7.40
N TRP A 130 17.06 -1.42 -6.36
CA TRP A 130 16.17 -0.26 -6.48
C TRP A 130 16.32 0.65 -5.28
N ALA A 131 16.01 1.93 -5.44
CA ALA A 131 15.96 2.84 -4.31
C ALA A 131 14.54 3.35 -4.08
N MET A 132 14.20 3.50 -2.80
CA MET A 132 12.94 4.08 -2.35
C MET A 132 13.21 5.39 -1.61
N ILE A 133 12.46 6.45 -1.94
CA ILE A 133 12.50 7.73 -1.25
C ILE A 133 11.09 8.07 -0.81
N ALA A 134 10.74 7.64 0.39
CA ALA A 134 9.38 7.75 0.94
C ALA A 134 9.42 8.34 2.36
N GLY A 135 8.25 8.45 3.00
CA GLY A 135 8.06 9.21 4.23
C GLY A 135 8.61 8.55 5.50
N GLN A 136 9.10 7.31 5.45
CA GLN A 136 9.63 6.65 6.64
C GLN A 136 10.92 7.33 7.11
N LEU A 137 11.00 7.58 8.41
CA LEU A 137 12.20 8.15 9.00
C LEU A 137 13.30 7.07 9.03
N VAL A 138 14.33 7.26 8.21
CA VAL A 138 15.48 6.34 8.10
C VAL A 138 16.55 6.63 9.15
N THR A 139 16.78 7.91 9.42
CA THR A 139 17.79 8.43 10.34
C THR A 139 17.27 9.73 10.97
N PRO A 140 17.75 10.19 12.14
CA PRO A 140 17.29 11.44 12.75
C PRO A 140 17.40 12.62 11.79
N VAL A 141 16.35 13.46 11.74
CA VAL A 141 16.28 14.64 10.84
C VAL A 141 17.40 15.66 11.10
N SER A 142 17.97 15.65 12.30
CA SER A 142 19.11 16.50 12.68
C SER A 142 20.45 16.01 12.13
N GLN A 143 20.51 14.80 11.56
CA GLN A 143 21.76 14.26 11.04
C GLN A 143 22.22 15.04 9.80
N ARG A 144 23.49 15.45 9.79
CA ARG A 144 24.07 16.23 8.67
C ARG A 144 25.15 15.47 7.90
N GLN A 145 25.51 14.27 8.34
CA GLN A 145 26.52 13.42 7.70
C GLN A 145 25.89 12.12 7.18
N PRO A 146 26.27 11.62 5.99
CA PRO A 146 25.78 10.35 5.48
C PRO A 146 26.26 9.16 6.34
N PRO A 147 25.59 7.99 6.28
CA PRO A 147 24.51 7.64 5.34
C PRO A 147 23.14 8.17 5.78
N PHE A 148 22.38 8.67 4.82
CA PHE A 148 20.96 9.03 4.98
C PHE A 148 20.03 7.91 4.46
N TRP A 149 20.55 6.69 4.39
CA TRP A 149 19.90 5.53 3.79
C TRP A 149 20.26 4.25 4.54
N VAL A 150 19.42 3.23 4.35
CA VAL A 150 19.68 1.87 4.81
C VAL A 150 19.56 0.91 3.63
N TRP A 151 20.40 -0.14 3.64
CA TRP A 151 20.33 -1.21 2.64
C TRP A 151 19.53 -2.39 3.17
N ASN A 152 18.42 -2.70 2.53
CA ASN A 152 17.64 -3.90 2.76
C ASN A 152 18.05 -4.98 1.75
N GLN A 153 18.92 -5.89 2.19
CA GLN A 153 19.44 -6.97 1.37
C GLN A 153 18.33 -7.93 0.89
N GLY A 154 17.30 -8.18 1.70
CA GLY A 154 16.22 -9.10 1.34
C GLY A 154 15.37 -8.63 0.15
N LEU A 155 15.30 -7.32 -0.08
CA LEU A 155 14.54 -6.71 -1.18
C LEU A 155 15.41 -6.07 -2.26
N ASN A 156 16.73 -6.20 -2.18
CA ASN A 156 17.69 -5.44 -3.00
C ASN A 156 17.37 -3.93 -3.01
N GLN A 157 16.97 -3.38 -1.86
CA GLN A 157 16.39 -2.05 -1.75
C GLN A 157 17.33 -1.11 -0.98
N LEU A 158 17.62 0.05 -1.57
CA LEU A 158 18.23 1.19 -0.90
C LEU A 158 17.11 2.14 -0.43
N TYR A 159 16.78 2.10 0.86
CA TYR A 159 15.76 3.01 1.41
C TYR A 159 16.45 4.31 1.83
N MET A 160 16.13 5.41 1.16
CA MET A 160 16.75 6.72 1.37
C MET A 160 15.78 7.69 2.04
N SER A 161 16.30 8.54 2.91
CA SER A 161 15.51 9.55 3.61
C SER A 161 14.97 10.60 2.64
N SER A 162 13.68 10.94 2.76
CA SER A 162 13.10 12.10 2.08
C SER A 162 13.38 13.43 2.80
N TYR A 163 13.89 13.38 4.04
CA TYR A 163 14.07 14.55 4.91
C TYR A 163 15.42 15.25 4.77
N HIS A 164 16.39 14.64 4.09
CA HIS A 164 17.77 15.17 3.96
C HIS A 164 18.13 15.50 2.50
N LEU A 165 17.14 15.88 1.68
CA LEU A 165 17.31 16.30 0.28
C LEU A 165 17.69 17.79 0.17
N ALA A 166 18.61 18.25 1.02
CA ALA A 166 19.12 19.61 0.98
C ALA A 166 20.22 19.77 -0.08
N PRO A 167 20.40 20.95 -0.70
CA PRO A 167 21.37 21.16 -1.78
C PRO A 167 22.82 20.75 -1.46
N ASP A 168 23.22 20.90 -0.19
CA ASP A 168 24.56 20.55 0.28
C ASP A 168 24.73 19.06 0.64
N LEU A 169 23.63 18.32 0.82
CA LEU A 169 23.64 16.90 1.20
C LEU A 169 23.32 15.96 0.02
N ILE A 170 22.54 16.45 -0.94
CA ILE A 170 21.95 15.66 -2.02
C ILE A 170 22.98 15.02 -2.96
N GLY A 171 24.19 15.57 -3.06
CA GLY A 171 25.30 14.94 -3.80
C GLY A 171 25.60 13.51 -3.30
N SER A 172 25.58 13.30 -1.98
CA SER A 172 25.82 11.98 -1.37
C SER A 172 24.78 10.93 -1.76
N TYR A 173 23.57 11.35 -2.16
CA TYR A 173 22.54 10.44 -2.65
C TYR A 173 22.91 9.91 -4.03
N LEU A 174 23.40 10.76 -4.94
CA LEU A 174 23.83 10.35 -6.27
C LEU A 174 25.00 9.36 -6.19
N ASP A 175 25.96 9.63 -5.30
CA ASP A 175 27.08 8.73 -5.02
C ASP A 175 26.58 7.37 -4.52
N ALA A 176 25.61 7.36 -3.60
CA ALA A 176 25.01 6.13 -3.10
C ALA A 176 24.27 5.36 -4.21
N LEU A 177 23.45 6.03 -5.02
CA LEU A 177 22.73 5.40 -6.13
C LEU A 177 23.70 4.71 -7.10
N SER A 178 24.81 5.37 -7.42
CA SER A 178 25.89 4.81 -8.25
C SER A 178 26.58 3.62 -7.57
N ARG A 179 27.02 3.80 -6.31
CA ARG A 179 27.71 2.76 -5.53
C ARG A 179 26.89 1.48 -5.39
N TYR A 180 25.59 1.60 -5.11
CA TYR A 180 24.69 0.46 -4.96
C TYR A 180 24.24 -0.11 -6.31
N ARG A 181 24.54 0.56 -7.42
CA ARG A 181 24.14 0.19 -8.79
C ARG A 181 22.62 0.08 -8.91
N VAL A 182 21.94 1.11 -8.42
CA VAL A 182 20.47 1.19 -8.43
C VAL A 182 19.97 1.26 -9.87
N THR A 183 19.00 0.39 -10.21
CA THR A 183 18.41 0.28 -11.54
C THR A 183 17.22 1.22 -11.73
N TYR A 184 16.40 1.40 -10.70
CA TYR A 184 15.24 2.28 -10.77
C TYR A 184 14.92 2.91 -9.40
N LEU A 185 14.18 4.02 -9.44
CA LEU A 185 13.75 4.78 -8.27
C LEU A 185 12.24 4.67 -8.07
N TYR A 186 11.82 4.70 -6.81
CA TYR A 186 10.42 4.78 -6.41
C TYR A 186 10.28 5.78 -5.27
N GLY A 187 9.33 6.71 -5.31
CA GLY A 187 9.20 7.69 -4.24
C GLY A 187 8.34 8.89 -4.61
N TYR A 188 8.32 9.88 -3.72
CA TYR A 188 7.60 11.13 -3.98
C TYR A 188 8.18 11.84 -5.20
N SER A 189 7.31 12.31 -6.10
CA SER A 189 7.73 13.03 -7.30
C SER A 189 8.59 14.26 -6.99
N SER A 190 8.32 14.97 -5.90
CA SER A 190 9.12 16.10 -5.42
C SER A 190 10.55 15.69 -5.04
N SER A 191 10.71 14.57 -4.34
CA SER A 191 12.02 14.02 -3.97
C SER A 191 12.82 13.58 -5.19
N LEU A 192 12.16 12.90 -6.14
CA LEU A 192 12.79 12.47 -7.39
C LEU A 192 13.19 13.66 -8.27
N TYR A 193 12.35 14.70 -8.30
CA TYR A 193 12.65 15.96 -9.00
C TYR A 193 13.90 16.64 -8.43
N ALA A 194 14.03 16.73 -7.10
CA ALA A 194 15.21 17.31 -6.47
C ALA A 194 16.50 16.57 -6.87
N LEU A 195 16.49 15.24 -6.85
CA LEU A 195 17.63 14.43 -7.30
C LEU A 195 17.95 14.64 -8.78
N ALA A 196 16.93 14.70 -9.63
CA ALA A 196 17.11 14.92 -11.06
C ALA A 196 17.75 16.28 -11.35
N GLN A 197 17.33 17.35 -10.65
CA GLN A 197 17.92 18.68 -10.77
C GLN A 197 19.42 18.67 -10.40
N THR A 198 19.78 18.06 -9.27
CA THR A 198 21.19 17.92 -8.87
C THR A 198 21.98 17.11 -9.90
N ALA A 199 21.45 15.99 -10.39
CA ALA A 199 22.14 15.16 -11.37
C ALA A 199 22.39 15.87 -12.71
N LEU A 200 21.51 16.79 -13.11
CA LEU A 200 21.71 17.62 -14.31
C LEU A 200 22.74 18.73 -14.09
N ALA A 201 22.78 19.33 -12.89
CA ALA A 201 23.75 20.38 -12.55
C ALA A 201 25.18 19.85 -12.34
N SER A 202 25.33 18.56 -12.01
CA SER A 202 26.63 17.89 -11.85
C SER A 202 27.22 17.33 -13.15
N ARG A 203 26.58 17.58 -14.32
CA ARG A 203 27.12 17.28 -15.65
C ARG A 203 27.94 18.44 -16.18
#